data_AF-A0A183UG67-F1
#
_entry.id   AF-A0A183UG67-F1
#
_cell.length_a   1.000
_cell.length_b   1.000
_cell.length_c   1.000
_cell.angle_alpha   90.00
_cell.angle_beta   90.00
_cell.angle_gamma   90.00
#
_symmetry.space_group_name_H-M   'P 1'
#
loop_
_entity.id
_entity.type
_entity.pdbx_description
1 polymer ?
#
loop_
_entity_poly.entity_id
_entity_poly.type
_entity_poly.pdbx_seq_one_letter_code
_entity_poly.pdbx_strand_id
1 'polypeptide(L)'
;MNIFDMFDFDENGTLSRAEFDAFNVVASDEHVSDQEWSVLSDNFQTRDGELTMSSFIALHQVEVEDNSNLEETWIALRCLGYNSQLFLEMVTL
;
A
#
# COMPACT_ATOMS: atom_id res chain seq x y z
N MET A 1 11.27 0.13 -9.95
CA MET A 1 10.82 -0.35 -8.64
C MET A 1 9.99 0.75 -8.03
N ASN A 2 8.69 0.54 -7.99
CA ASN A 2 7.72 1.39 -7.29
C ASN A 2 7.39 0.75 -5.92
N ILE A 3 6.49 1.37 -5.12
CA ILE A 3 6.10 0.84 -3.80
C ILE A 3 5.50 -0.56 -3.90
N PHE A 4 4.64 -0.84 -4.88
CA PHE A 4 4.05 -2.17 -5.09
C PHE A 4 5.16 -3.23 -5.28
N ASP A 5 6.14 -2.93 -6.16
CA ASP A 5 7.28 -3.82 -6.40
C ASP A 5 8.17 -4.02 -5.15
N MET A 6 8.12 -3.14 -4.15
CA MET A 6 8.88 -3.29 -2.89
C MET A 6 8.25 -4.31 -1.95
N PHE A 7 6.94 -4.55 -2.06
CA PHE A 7 6.19 -5.45 -1.18
C PHE A 7 5.72 -6.73 -1.87
N ASP A 8 5.76 -6.81 -3.20
CA ASP A 8 5.61 -8.06 -3.97
C ASP A 8 6.86 -8.93 -3.77
N PHE A 9 6.92 -9.65 -2.65
CA PHE A 9 8.12 -10.36 -2.19
C PHE A 9 8.37 -11.64 -2.97
N ASP A 10 7.31 -12.27 -3.50
CA ASP A 10 7.42 -13.46 -4.35
C ASP A 10 7.50 -13.14 -5.85
N GLU A 11 7.45 -11.85 -6.21
CA GLU A 11 7.53 -11.30 -7.58
C GLU A 11 6.45 -11.87 -8.51
N ASN A 12 5.29 -12.24 -7.98
CA ASN A 12 4.22 -12.84 -8.76
C ASN A 12 3.34 -11.80 -9.48
N GLY A 13 3.48 -10.51 -9.17
CA GLY A 13 2.72 -9.40 -9.74
C GLY A 13 1.38 -9.10 -9.05
N THR A 14 1.16 -9.68 -7.87
CA THR A 14 0.05 -9.42 -6.95
C THR A 14 0.58 -9.24 -5.53
N LEU A 15 -0.23 -8.71 -4.61
CA LEU A 15 0.07 -8.68 -3.18
C LEU A 15 -0.84 -9.65 -2.45
N SER A 16 -0.25 -10.68 -1.89
CA SER A 16 -0.90 -11.51 -0.89
C SER A 16 -1.30 -10.66 0.33
N ARG A 17 -2.18 -11.20 1.18
CA ARG A 17 -2.56 -10.52 2.42
C ARG A 17 -1.34 -10.21 3.30
N ALA A 18 -0.37 -11.11 3.37
CA ALA A 18 0.81 -10.92 4.21
C ALA A 18 1.71 -9.80 3.68
N GLU A 19 1.84 -9.67 2.36
CA GLU A 19 2.60 -8.60 1.71
C GLU A 19 1.91 -7.24 1.85
N PHE A 20 0.59 -7.21 1.67
CA PHE A 20 -0.20 -6.01 1.91
C PHE A 20 -0.21 -5.60 3.40
N ASP A 21 -0.23 -6.56 4.32
CA ASP A 21 -0.08 -6.30 5.76
C ASP A 21 1.30 -5.71 6.08
N ALA A 22 2.37 -6.23 5.48
CA ALA A 22 3.71 -5.66 5.64
C ALA A 22 3.78 -4.21 5.13
N PHE A 23 3.13 -3.91 4.01
CA PHE A 23 2.97 -2.53 3.53
C PHE A 23 2.26 -1.65 4.57
N ASN A 24 1.12 -2.10 5.10
CA ASN A 24 0.34 -1.33 6.07
C ASN A 24 1.12 -1.07 7.37
N VAL A 25 1.83 -2.06 7.89
CA VAL A 25 2.67 -1.88 9.09
C VAL A 25 3.72 -0.80 8.86
N VAL A 26 4.36 -0.77 7.68
CA VAL A 26 5.35 0.28 7.37
C VAL A 26 4.68 1.63 7.15
N ALA A 27 3.54 1.68 6.48
CA ALA A 27 2.86 2.91 6.11
C ALA A 27 2.17 3.61 7.30
N SER A 28 1.57 2.85 8.22
CA SER A 28 0.70 3.37 9.28
C SER A 28 0.94 2.81 10.69
N ASP A 29 1.87 1.86 10.89
CA ASP A 29 2.05 1.12 12.15
C ASP A 29 0.81 0.28 12.54
N GLU A 30 -0.04 -0.07 11.56
CA GLU A 30 -1.25 -0.87 11.75
C GLU A 30 -1.23 -2.18 10.94
N HIS A 31 -1.89 -3.21 11.47
CA HIS A 31 -2.12 -4.48 10.77
C HIS A 31 -3.48 -4.49 10.09
N VAL A 32 -3.59 -5.21 8.97
CA VAL A 32 -4.83 -5.41 8.22
C VAL A 32 -5.71 -6.44 8.93
N SER A 33 -6.84 -5.99 9.45
CA SER A 33 -7.84 -6.87 10.05
C SER A 33 -8.50 -7.79 9.01
N ASP A 34 -9.10 -8.89 9.48
CA ASP A 34 -9.87 -9.80 8.60
C ASP A 34 -11.01 -9.06 7.90
N GLN A 35 -11.64 -8.11 8.59
CA GLN A 35 -12.75 -7.33 8.06
C GLN A 35 -12.29 -6.38 6.96
N GLU A 36 -11.19 -5.67 7.15
CA GLU A 36 -10.61 -4.78 6.13
C GLU A 36 -10.18 -5.58 4.90
N TRP A 37 -9.52 -6.73 5.10
CA TRP A 37 -9.13 -7.59 3.99
C TRP A 37 -10.32 -8.09 3.19
N SER A 38 -11.40 -8.50 3.87
CA SER A 38 -12.64 -8.92 3.21
C SER A 38 -13.22 -7.78 2.38
N VAL A 39 -13.32 -6.57 2.96
CA VAL A 39 -13.83 -5.39 2.24
C VAL A 39 -12.97 -5.06 1.03
N LEU A 40 -11.65 -5.09 1.16
CA LEU A 40 -10.73 -4.85 0.05
C LEU A 40 -10.92 -5.88 -1.08
N SER A 41 -10.97 -7.17 -0.72
CA SER A 41 -11.12 -8.27 -1.68
C SER A 41 -12.48 -8.27 -2.39
N ASP A 42 -13.53 -7.78 -1.73
CA ASP A 42 -14.88 -7.69 -2.29
C ASP A 42 -15.06 -6.46 -3.21
N ASN A 43 -14.36 -5.36 -2.93
CA ASN A 43 -14.52 -4.10 -3.66
C ASN A 43 -13.49 -3.89 -4.78
N PHE A 44 -12.34 -4.56 -4.72
CA PHE A 44 -11.27 -4.41 -5.69
C PHE A 44 -10.93 -5.73 -6.38
N GLN A 45 -10.44 -5.64 -7.61
CA GLN A 45 -10.06 -6.80 -8.40
C GLN A 45 -8.89 -7.57 -7.77
N THR A 46 -9.14 -8.83 -7.47
CA THR A 46 -8.09 -9.78 -7.06
C THR A 46 -7.76 -10.77 -8.17
N ARG A 47 -6.56 -11.35 -8.11
CA ARG A 47 -6.17 -12.54 -8.89
C ARG A 47 -5.72 -13.59 -7.89
N ASP A 48 -6.38 -14.74 -7.91
CA ASP A 48 -6.14 -15.84 -6.96
C ASP A 48 -6.22 -15.43 -5.48
N GLY A 49 -7.06 -14.43 -5.17
CA GLY A 49 -7.25 -13.90 -3.82
C GLY A 49 -6.24 -12.83 -3.39
N GLU A 50 -5.39 -12.36 -4.32
CA GLU A 50 -4.35 -11.37 -4.06
C GLU A 50 -4.61 -10.06 -4.82
N LEU A 51 -4.16 -8.94 -4.27
CA LEU A 51 -4.41 -7.61 -4.83
C LEU A 51 -3.53 -7.34 -6.05
N THR A 52 -4.14 -6.92 -7.15
CA THR A 52 -3.39 -6.48 -8.33
C THR A 52 -2.81 -5.07 -8.15
N MET A 53 -1.76 -4.71 -8.90
CA MET A 53 -1.23 -3.34 -8.91
C MET A 53 -2.31 -2.30 -9.27
N SER A 54 -3.19 -2.61 -10.23
CA SER A 54 -4.32 -1.75 -10.57
C SER A 54 -5.26 -1.52 -9.39
N SER A 55 -5.50 -2.55 -8.59
CA SER A 55 -6.32 -2.45 -7.38
C SER A 55 -5.64 -1.71 -6.24
N PHE A 56 -4.34 -1.90 -6.07
CA PHE A 56 -3.54 -1.14 -5.11
C PHE A 56 -3.57 0.37 -5.42
N ILE A 57 -3.48 0.76 -6.70
CA ILE A 57 -3.62 2.16 -7.12
C ILE A 57 -5.04 2.66 -6.88
N ALA A 58 -6.05 1.89 -7.27
CA ALA A 58 -7.45 2.27 -7.10
C ALA A 58 -7.84 2.46 -5.63
N LEU A 59 -7.31 1.65 -4.72
CA LEU A 59 -7.50 1.80 -3.28
C LEU A 59 -7.05 3.19 -2.81
N HIS A 60 -5.81 3.58 -3.11
CA HIS A 60 -5.27 4.87 -2.68
C HIS A 60 -5.96 6.06 -3.37
N GLN A 61 -6.51 5.87 -4.57
CA GLN A 61 -7.34 6.89 -5.22
C GLN A 61 -8.62 7.16 -4.41
N VAL A 62 -9.29 6.10 -3.93
CA VAL A 62 -10.49 6.24 -3.09
C VAL A 62 -10.17 6.94 -1.77
N GLU A 63 -9.08 6.55 -1.09
CA GLU A 63 -8.66 7.17 0.17
C GLU A 63 -8.38 8.67 0.02
N VAL A 64 -7.77 9.06 -1.10
CA VAL A 64 -7.45 10.46 -1.41
C VAL A 64 -8.69 11.25 -1.85
N GLU A 65 -9.60 10.66 -2.62
CA GLU A 65 -10.86 11.31 -3.00
C GLU A 65 -11.72 11.66 -1.77
N ASP A 66 -11.65 10.83 -0.73
CA ASP A 66 -12.32 11.06 0.54
C ASP A 66 -11.53 11.98 1.50
N ASN A 67 -10.26 12.31 1.19
CA ASN A 67 -9.38 13.10 2.06
C ASN A 67 -8.72 14.31 1.34
N SER A 68 -9.32 15.49 1.53
CA SER A 68 -8.90 16.73 0.85
C SER A 68 -7.50 17.28 1.19
N ASN A 69 -6.84 16.85 2.29
CA ASN A 69 -5.57 17.45 2.73
C ASN A 69 -4.33 16.58 2.47
N LEU A 70 -4.51 15.31 2.08
CA LEU A 70 -3.44 14.34 1.78
C LEU A 70 -2.42 14.11 2.92
N GLU A 71 -2.71 14.54 4.15
CA GLU A 71 -1.74 14.51 5.24
C GLU A 71 -1.30 13.07 5.55
N GLU A 72 -2.26 12.16 5.65
CA GLU A 72 -2.03 10.72 5.89
C GLU A 72 -1.24 10.08 4.75
N THR A 73 -1.55 10.43 3.49
CA THR A 73 -0.80 9.96 2.32
C THR A 73 0.67 10.39 2.38
N TRP A 74 0.95 11.65 2.76
CA TRP A 74 2.31 12.13 2.91
C TRP A 74 3.05 11.51 4.09
N ILE A 75 2.37 11.18 5.18
CA ILE A 75 2.95 10.43 6.30
C ILE A 75 3.35 9.04 5.84
N ALA A 76 2.44 8.29 5.20
CA ALA A 76 2.70 6.96 4.67
C ALA A 76 3.91 6.94 3.71
N LEU A 77 3.96 7.88 2.76
CA LEU A 77 5.09 8.01 1.84
C LEU A 77 6.43 8.23 2.56
N ARG A 78 6.45 9.05 3.62
CA ARG A 78 7.67 9.27 4.41
C ARG A 78 8.08 8.03 5.18
N CYS A 79 7.14 7.29 5.76
CA CYS A 79 7.43 6.04 6.46
C CYS A 79 8.00 4.98 5.49
N LEU A 80 7.54 4.99 4.23
CA LEU A 80 8.08 4.18 3.14
C LEU A 80 9.44 4.67 2.60
N GLY A 81 9.98 5.77 3.15
CA GLY A 81 11.29 6.32 2.82
C GLY A 81 11.29 7.38 1.70
N TYR A 82 10.13 7.89 1.28
CA TYR A 82 10.05 8.91 0.25
C TYR A 82 10.14 10.33 0.83
N ASN A 83 10.94 11.18 0.18
CA ASN A 83 11.00 12.61 0.49
C ASN A 83 9.87 13.40 -0.18
N SER A 84 9.81 14.72 0.04
CA SER A 84 8.78 15.60 -0.55
C SER A 84 8.87 15.75 -2.07
N GLN A 85 9.95 15.28 -2.69
CA GLN A 85 10.11 15.21 -4.15
C GLN A 85 9.78 13.82 -4.71
N LEU A 86 9.27 12.90 -3.87
CA LEU A 86 8.96 11.51 -4.20
C LEU A 86 10.20 10.71 -4.66
N PHE A 87 11.37 11.05 -4.14
CA PHE A 87 12.56 10.21 -4.24
C PHE A 87 12.71 9.35 -2.98
N LEU A 88 13.05 8.08 -3.19
CA LEU A 88 13.43 7.17 -2.11
C LEU A 88 14.77 7.61 -1.54
N GLU A 89 14.81 8.00 -0.27
CA GLU A 89 16.02 8.35 0.46
C GLU A 89 16.33 7.25 1.45
N MET A 90 17.47 6.56 1.27
CA MET A 90 17.94 5.66 2.32
C MET A 90 18.34 6.49 3.53
N VAL A 91 17.67 6.27 4.66
CA VAL A 91 18.13 6.77 5.95
C VAL A 91 19.44 6.04 6.27
N THR A 92 20.57 6.71 6.04
CA THR A 92 21.85 6.23 6.55
C THR A 92 21.83 6.35 8.07
N LEU A 93 21.80 5.21 8.77
CA LEU A 93 22.03 5.10 10.21
C LEU A 93 23.49 5.41 10.57
#